data_AF-A0A966SR39-F1
#
_entry.id   AF-A0A966SR39-F1
#
_cell.length_a   1.000
_cell.length_b   1.000
_cell.length_c   1.000
_cell.angle_alpha   90.00
_cell.angle_beta   90.00
_cell.angle_gamma   90.00
#
_symmetry.space_group_name_H-M   'P 1'
#
loop_
_entity.id
_entity.type
_entity.pdbx_description
1 polymer ?
#
loop_
_entity_poly.entity_id
_entity_poly.type
_entity_poly.pdbx_seq_one_letter_code
_entity_poly.pdbx_strand_id
1 'polypeptide(L)'
;MSAREVEFGRLITAMVTPFHRDGAGQAVDYEKAARMARILAANGTQTIVVSGTTGESPNLSVEEKLGLFRTVRDAVAGHAKVIAGTGNYSTHESIELTEAVQHAGVADGVLLVVPYYNNPPQEGLYRHFRTIAESTSLPCMVYNVPSRTVRNMDASTTLRLARDVPNIIGIKEASENLDQVAEILAGAPSDFKLWSGNDGDIFPKMAMGGYGVVSVAAHVVGRLIRQMVDATGAGDVREGARLHLHHRRDGAVAARDELDRPPAEGLAVLDHRLESWVAPITTVVLVFFFVLQRFGTGRIGTVFGPVMLLWFLVLGVLGLRQVIQDPSVLAAVNPAYAFAIIASNPLGTFLLLGSVVLVVTGAEALYADIGHFGIGPIRLGWFTVVWPCLLLNYFGQCAWAIANPPVAGLDAEAYKPFYGIVPAPLLVPMIVLATAATIIASQAMVSGVFSMARQAIRLNYLPRLSIVHTSRHAEGQVYIPFLNWAMMAGCLITVFLFRTSTSLAEAYGIAVTAVMAITSLLFTEVAIKSWRW
;
A
#
# COMPACT_ATOMS: atom_id res chain seq x y z
N MET A 1 -24.54 13.32 32.31
CA MET A 1 -24.88 12.41 31.19
C MET A 1 -24.31 11.05 31.53
N SER A 2 -25.06 9.99 31.32
CA SER A 2 -24.50 8.63 31.32
C SER A 2 -23.45 8.55 30.21
N ALA A 3 -22.36 7.80 30.41
CA ALA A 3 -21.33 7.62 29.37
C ALA A 3 -21.93 7.12 28.04
N ARG A 4 -23.05 6.38 28.09
CA ARG A 4 -23.78 5.85 26.93
C ARG A 4 -24.64 6.89 26.17
N GLU A 5 -24.84 8.09 26.73
CA GLU A 5 -25.57 9.19 26.06
C GLU A 5 -24.67 10.01 25.11
N VAL A 6 -23.35 9.80 25.16
CA VAL A 6 -22.40 10.54 24.31
C VAL A 6 -22.43 9.99 22.88
N GLU A 7 -22.97 10.79 21.96
CA GLU A 7 -23.03 10.50 20.53
C GLU A 7 -21.72 10.91 19.82
N PHE A 8 -20.83 9.95 19.54
CA PHE A 8 -19.63 10.19 18.72
C PHE A 8 -19.89 10.17 17.21
N GLY A 9 -21.11 9.83 16.78
CA GLY A 9 -21.46 9.80 15.38
C GLY A 9 -20.79 8.67 14.56
N ARG A 10 -21.16 8.58 13.28
CA ARG A 10 -20.75 7.47 12.40
C ARG A 10 -19.42 7.72 11.68
N LEU A 11 -18.97 8.97 11.55
CA LEU A 11 -17.67 9.30 10.96
C LEU A 11 -16.75 9.93 12.00
N ILE A 12 -15.75 9.15 12.41
CA ILE A 12 -14.68 9.55 13.31
C ILE A 12 -13.39 9.61 12.49
N THR A 13 -12.58 10.67 12.63
CA THR A 13 -11.28 10.77 11.94
C THR A 13 -10.14 10.58 12.93
N ALA A 14 -9.25 9.62 12.68
CA ALA A 14 -8.03 9.42 13.45
C ALA A 14 -6.95 10.39 12.98
N MET A 15 -6.91 11.58 13.57
CA MET A 15 -6.12 12.72 13.11
C MET A 15 -4.60 12.46 13.17
N VAL A 16 -3.88 12.85 12.12
CA VAL A 16 -2.40 12.93 12.15
C VAL A 16 -1.93 14.05 13.09
N THR A 17 -0.70 13.96 13.59
CA THR A 17 -0.10 15.01 14.42
C THR A 17 0.85 15.85 13.56
N PRO A 18 0.57 17.15 13.33
CA PRO A 18 1.50 18.03 12.63
C PRO A 18 2.75 18.33 13.49
N PHE A 19 3.92 18.36 12.86
CA PHE A 19 5.20 18.71 13.48
C PHE A 19 5.87 19.88 12.76
N HIS A 20 6.69 20.64 13.48
CA HIS A 20 7.57 21.66 12.88
C HIS A 20 8.66 21.00 12.02
N ARG A 21 9.16 21.70 10.99
CA ARG A 21 10.16 21.17 10.03
C ARG A 21 11.59 21.65 10.32
N ASP A 22 11.78 22.29 11.46
CA ASP A 22 12.91 23.15 11.74
C ASP A 22 14.00 22.31 12.44
N GLY A 23 15.20 22.26 11.86
CA GLY A 23 16.26 21.27 12.07
C GLY A 23 16.92 21.16 13.46
N ALA A 24 16.20 21.45 14.54
CA ALA A 24 16.65 21.23 15.92
C ALA A 24 15.60 20.54 16.83
N GLY A 25 14.39 20.23 16.36
CA GLY A 25 13.43 19.44 17.15
C GLY A 25 12.15 19.05 16.40
N GLN A 26 11.68 17.82 16.61
CA GLN A 26 10.39 17.29 16.13
C GLN A 26 9.23 17.75 17.03
N ALA A 27 9.16 19.04 17.39
CA ALA A 27 8.11 19.55 18.26
C ALA A 27 6.74 19.57 17.56
N VAL A 28 5.68 19.29 18.31
CA VAL A 28 4.29 19.35 17.84
C VAL A 28 3.93 20.77 17.40
N ASP A 29 3.34 20.89 16.20
CA ASP A 29 2.81 22.14 15.66
C ASP A 29 1.32 22.26 15.99
N TYR A 30 1.04 22.86 17.16
CA TYR A 30 -0.31 23.03 17.70
C TYR A 30 -1.20 23.92 16.82
N GLU A 31 -0.65 24.93 16.17
CA GLU A 31 -1.43 25.82 15.30
C GLU A 31 -1.94 25.07 14.07
N LYS A 32 -1.06 24.29 13.41
CA LYS A 32 -1.48 23.42 12.31
C LYS A 32 -2.44 22.34 12.77
N ALA A 33 -2.25 21.77 13.98
CA ALA A 33 -3.18 20.80 14.54
C ALA A 33 -4.59 21.39 14.71
N ALA A 34 -4.71 22.59 15.28
CA ALA A 34 -5.97 23.31 15.41
C ALA A 34 -6.62 23.60 14.04
N ARG A 35 -5.83 24.07 13.07
CA ARG A 35 -6.31 24.33 11.70
C ARG A 35 -6.82 23.05 11.03
N MET A 36 -6.07 21.96 11.14
CA MET A 36 -6.45 20.67 10.57
C MET A 36 -7.74 20.14 11.21
N ALA A 37 -7.86 20.22 12.53
CA ALA A 37 -9.06 19.78 13.24
C ALA A 37 -10.33 20.51 12.75
N ARG A 38 -10.25 21.84 12.55
CA ARG A 38 -11.36 22.61 11.97
C ARG A 38 -11.72 22.17 10.54
N ILE A 39 -10.72 21.89 9.71
CA ILE A 39 -10.93 21.39 8.34
C ILE A 39 -11.63 20.03 8.37
N LEU A 40 -11.19 19.12 9.25
CA LEU A 40 -11.81 17.80 9.39
C LEU A 40 -13.27 17.90 9.80
N ALA A 41 -13.59 18.73 10.80
CA ALA A 41 -14.96 18.97 11.24
C ALA A 41 -15.83 19.53 10.09
N ALA A 42 -15.31 20.50 9.33
CA ALA A 42 -15.98 21.05 8.14
C ALA A 42 -16.09 20.06 6.96
N ASN A 43 -15.31 18.98 6.97
CA ASN A 43 -15.33 17.90 5.98
C ASN A 43 -16.21 16.71 6.39
N GLY A 44 -17.17 16.92 7.29
CA GLY A 44 -18.15 15.91 7.71
C GLY A 44 -17.70 15.00 8.85
N THR A 45 -16.51 15.21 9.41
CA THR A 45 -16.06 14.51 10.62
C THR A 45 -16.89 14.95 11.81
N GLN A 46 -17.48 14.00 12.54
CA GLN A 46 -18.28 14.28 13.74
C GLN A 46 -17.47 14.17 15.03
N THR A 47 -16.44 13.32 15.02
CA THR A 47 -15.53 13.12 16.15
C THR A 47 -14.10 12.99 15.65
N ILE A 48 -13.16 13.59 16.38
CA ILE A 48 -11.74 13.51 16.08
C ILE A 48 -11.06 12.66 17.15
N VAL A 49 -10.43 11.57 16.73
CA VAL A 49 -9.50 10.82 17.59
C VAL A 49 -8.13 11.46 17.48
N VAL A 50 -7.59 11.87 18.62
CA VAL A 50 -6.30 12.56 18.73
C VAL A 50 -5.30 11.63 19.41
N SER A 51 -4.03 11.65 19.00
CA SER A 51 -2.99 10.75 19.54
C SER A 51 -3.40 9.27 19.48
N GLY A 52 -4.04 8.85 18.38
CA GLY A 52 -4.13 7.44 18.01
C GLY A 52 -2.85 6.97 17.30
N THR A 53 -2.87 5.78 16.71
CA THR A 53 -1.73 5.27 15.91
C THR A 53 -1.38 6.20 14.75
N THR A 54 -2.39 6.73 14.05
CA THR A 54 -2.22 7.70 12.94
C THR A 54 -1.65 9.03 13.40
N GLY A 55 -1.90 9.42 14.64
CA GLY A 55 -1.33 10.60 15.28
C GLY A 55 0.04 10.35 15.90
N GLU A 56 0.69 9.23 15.57
CA GLU A 56 2.05 8.88 16.02
C GLU A 56 2.20 8.88 17.54
N SER A 57 1.18 8.41 18.27
CA SER A 57 1.16 8.43 19.74
C SER A 57 2.39 7.84 20.47
N PRO A 58 3.13 6.85 19.92
CA PRO A 58 4.36 6.37 20.57
C PRO A 58 5.50 7.41 20.58
N ASN A 59 5.46 8.41 19.70
CA ASN A 59 6.50 9.43 19.55
C ASN A 59 6.20 10.72 20.35
N LEU A 60 5.10 10.76 21.10
CA LEU A 60 4.65 11.94 21.84
C LEU A 60 4.80 11.74 23.34
N SER A 61 5.37 12.75 24.01
CA SER A 61 5.36 12.85 25.47
C SER A 61 3.94 13.02 26.02
N VAL A 62 3.76 12.79 27.33
CA VAL A 62 2.46 13.00 28.01
C VAL A 62 2.04 14.46 27.91
N GLU A 63 2.98 15.38 28.08
CA GLU A 63 2.77 16.82 27.98
C GLU A 63 2.29 17.21 26.58
N GLU A 64 2.94 16.69 25.53
CA GLU A 64 2.54 16.93 24.13
C GLU A 64 1.15 16.38 23.83
N LYS A 65 0.82 15.18 24.32
CA LYS A 65 -0.52 14.60 24.18
C LYS A 65 -1.59 15.49 24.81
N LEU A 66 -1.37 15.90 26.07
CA LEU A 66 -2.30 16.78 26.78
C LEU A 66 -2.44 18.15 26.11
N GLY A 67 -1.34 18.70 25.58
CA GLY A 67 -1.36 19.93 24.78
C GLY A 67 -2.18 19.77 23.50
N LEU A 68 -2.03 18.63 22.81
CA LEU A 68 -2.72 18.35 21.56
C LEU A 68 -4.22 18.14 21.79
N PHE A 69 -4.61 17.43 22.86
CA PHE A 69 -6.01 17.26 23.25
C PHE A 69 -6.69 18.60 23.53
N ARG A 70 -6.07 19.48 24.33
CA ARG A 70 -6.56 20.84 24.60
C ARG A 70 -6.76 21.61 23.30
N THR A 71 -5.71 21.66 22.49
CA THR A 71 -5.68 22.41 21.23
C THR A 71 -6.79 21.97 20.27
N VAL A 72 -6.96 20.66 20.08
CA VAL A 72 -7.98 20.13 19.17
C VAL A 72 -9.37 20.37 19.71
N ARG A 73 -9.60 20.12 21.02
CA ARG A 73 -10.89 20.35 21.67
C ARG A 73 -11.33 21.81 21.53
N ASP A 74 -10.45 22.74 21.84
CA ASP A 74 -10.74 24.17 21.75
C ASP A 74 -11.01 24.59 20.30
N ALA A 75 -10.29 24.02 19.34
CA ALA A 75 -10.44 24.33 17.93
C ALA A 75 -11.79 23.88 17.33
N VAL A 76 -12.37 22.79 17.83
CA VAL A 76 -13.61 22.18 17.28
C VAL A 76 -14.80 22.25 18.23
N ALA A 77 -14.70 23.02 19.32
CA ALA A 77 -15.77 23.19 20.29
C ALA A 77 -17.10 23.54 19.60
N GLY A 78 -18.14 22.76 19.93
CA GLY A 78 -19.48 22.89 19.35
C GLY A 78 -19.66 22.35 17.92
N HIS A 79 -18.59 21.91 17.25
CA HIS A 79 -18.62 21.43 15.86
C HIS A 79 -18.31 19.94 15.72
N ALA A 80 -17.42 19.41 16.56
CA ALA A 80 -17.09 18.00 16.63
C ALA A 80 -16.75 17.59 18.08
N LYS A 81 -16.79 16.29 18.35
CA LYS A 81 -16.33 15.69 19.61
C LYS A 81 -14.86 15.31 19.53
N VAL A 82 -14.22 15.12 20.69
CA VAL A 82 -12.82 14.67 20.76
C VAL A 82 -12.72 13.38 21.56
N ILE A 83 -12.03 12.38 21.00
CA ILE A 83 -11.61 11.17 21.70
C ILE A 83 -10.09 11.21 21.86
N ALA A 84 -9.61 11.10 23.10
CA ALA A 84 -8.18 11.03 23.39
C ALA A 84 -7.68 9.58 23.30
N GLY A 85 -6.62 9.34 22.51
CA GLY A 85 -5.92 8.05 22.53
C GLY A 85 -5.04 7.93 23.77
N THR A 86 -5.52 7.20 24.78
CA THR A 86 -4.82 7.02 26.06
C THR A 86 -4.32 5.60 26.29
N GLY A 87 -4.76 4.62 25.48
CA GLY A 87 -4.35 3.23 25.61
C GLY A 87 -2.87 3.00 25.29
N ASN A 88 -2.23 2.15 26.10
CA ASN A 88 -0.84 1.74 26.01
C ASN A 88 -0.71 0.25 26.40
N TYR A 89 0.45 -0.38 26.18
CA TYR A 89 0.70 -1.76 26.61
C TYR A 89 0.78 -1.91 28.15
N SER A 90 1.04 -0.80 28.85
CA SER A 90 1.04 -0.70 30.31
C SER A 90 -0.33 -0.25 30.80
N THR A 91 -0.99 -1.07 31.62
CA THR A 91 -2.28 -0.72 32.26
C THR A 91 -2.14 0.53 33.13
N HIS A 92 -1.02 0.63 33.87
CA HIS A 92 -0.77 1.75 34.78
C HIS A 92 -0.63 3.08 34.02
N GLU A 93 0.21 3.12 32.98
CA GLU A 93 0.39 4.33 32.17
C GLU A 93 -0.91 4.73 31.44
N SER A 94 -1.73 3.74 31.06
CA SER A 94 -3.04 3.99 30.45
C SER A 94 -4.02 4.64 31.45
N ILE A 95 -4.00 4.22 32.73
CA ILE A 95 -4.78 4.84 33.81
C ILE A 95 -4.32 6.27 34.04
N GLU A 96 -3.02 6.50 34.23
CA GLU A 96 -2.46 7.82 34.52
C GLU A 96 -2.85 8.85 33.45
N LEU A 97 -2.69 8.50 32.16
CA LEU A 97 -3.06 9.40 31.06
C LEU A 97 -4.57 9.58 30.94
N THR A 98 -5.36 8.53 31.18
CA THR A 98 -6.84 8.61 31.15
C THR A 98 -7.38 9.51 32.26
N GLU A 99 -6.85 9.39 33.47
CA GLU A 99 -7.18 10.27 34.60
C GLU A 99 -6.74 11.71 34.32
N ALA A 100 -5.53 11.92 33.78
CA ALA A 100 -5.06 13.25 33.40
C ALA A 100 -5.96 13.92 32.34
N VAL A 101 -6.43 13.15 31.35
CA VAL A 101 -7.38 13.63 30.33
C VAL A 101 -8.72 14.03 30.97
N GLN A 102 -9.25 13.21 31.88
CA GLN A 102 -10.49 13.51 32.59
C GLN A 102 -10.37 14.74 33.49
N HIS A 103 -9.32 14.82 34.31
CA HIS A 103 -9.09 15.94 35.22
C HIS A 103 -8.91 17.26 34.48
N ALA A 104 -8.19 17.24 33.34
CA ALA A 104 -8.06 18.42 32.50
C ALA A 104 -9.35 18.73 31.70
N GLY A 105 -10.27 17.76 31.59
CA GLY A 105 -11.51 17.86 30.85
C GLY A 105 -11.31 17.94 29.33
N VAL A 106 -10.20 17.47 28.78
CA VAL A 106 -9.75 17.78 27.40
C VAL A 106 -10.26 16.84 26.31
N ALA A 107 -11.15 15.90 26.64
CA ALA A 107 -11.79 15.02 25.66
C ALA A 107 -13.21 14.65 26.12
N ASP A 108 -14.05 14.27 25.16
CA ASP A 108 -15.39 13.74 25.38
C ASP A 108 -15.39 12.21 25.59
N GLY A 109 -14.27 11.53 25.32
CA GLY A 109 -14.08 10.09 25.51
C GLY A 109 -12.63 9.67 25.32
N VAL A 110 -12.36 8.37 25.51
CA VAL A 110 -11.02 7.79 25.34
C VAL A 110 -11.00 6.57 24.43
N LEU A 111 -9.91 6.40 23.68
CA LEU A 111 -9.63 5.22 22.86
C LEU A 111 -8.54 4.37 23.51
N LEU A 112 -8.86 3.11 23.79
CA LEU A 112 -8.00 2.16 24.48
C LEU A 112 -7.59 1.03 23.53
N VAL A 113 -6.34 0.99 23.10
CA VAL A 113 -5.83 -0.08 22.22
C VAL A 113 -5.50 -1.35 22.99
N VAL A 114 -5.68 -2.51 22.36
CA VAL A 114 -5.15 -3.79 22.85
C VAL A 114 -3.64 -3.64 23.14
N PRO A 115 -3.13 -4.10 24.30
CA PRO A 115 -1.71 -4.09 24.61
C PRO A 115 -0.86 -4.74 23.52
N TYR A 116 0.05 -3.97 22.97
CA TYR A 116 1.06 -4.41 22.00
C TYR A 116 2.33 -4.88 22.72
N TYR A 117 3.19 -5.60 22.01
CA TYR A 117 4.47 -6.15 22.50
C TYR A 117 4.35 -7.27 23.54
N ASN A 118 3.74 -7.03 24.70
CA ASN A 118 3.68 -7.96 25.84
C ASN A 118 2.69 -9.13 25.66
N ASN A 119 1.82 -9.09 24.65
CA ASN A 119 0.96 -10.19 24.17
C ASN A 119 0.15 -10.91 25.28
N PRO A 120 -0.71 -10.20 26.04
CA PRO A 120 -1.43 -10.78 27.17
C PRO A 120 -2.51 -11.79 26.75
N PRO A 121 -2.88 -12.75 27.62
CA PRO A 121 -4.02 -13.65 27.38
C PRO A 121 -5.36 -12.90 27.41
N GLN A 122 -6.45 -13.53 26.94
CA GLN A 122 -7.79 -12.92 26.90
C GLN A 122 -8.26 -12.36 28.26
N GLU A 123 -8.01 -13.08 29.35
CA GLU A 123 -8.36 -12.60 30.70
C GLU A 123 -7.49 -11.40 31.11
N GLY A 124 -6.25 -11.33 30.63
CA GLY A 124 -5.39 -10.15 30.78
C GLY A 124 -5.96 -8.94 30.05
N LEU A 125 -6.47 -9.13 28.83
CA LEU A 125 -7.15 -8.08 28.06
C LEU A 125 -8.40 -7.58 28.77
N TYR A 126 -9.26 -8.50 29.24
CA TYR A 126 -10.47 -8.15 29.99
C TYR A 126 -10.14 -7.28 31.21
N ARG A 127 -9.17 -7.71 32.03
CA ARG A 127 -8.77 -6.95 33.24
C ARG A 127 -8.12 -5.62 32.88
N HIS A 128 -7.25 -5.58 31.86
CA HIS A 128 -6.63 -4.35 31.41
C HIS A 128 -7.66 -3.27 31.06
N PHE A 129 -8.62 -3.59 30.19
CA PHE A 129 -9.65 -2.63 29.79
C PHE A 129 -10.61 -2.29 30.93
N ARG A 130 -11.03 -3.27 31.72
CA ARG A 130 -11.92 -3.05 32.86
C ARG A 130 -11.29 -2.10 33.89
N THR A 131 -10.03 -2.33 34.27
CA THR A 131 -9.35 -1.51 35.27
C THR A 131 -9.14 -0.07 34.79
N ILE A 132 -8.85 0.14 33.49
CA ILE A 132 -8.75 1.50 32.94
C ILE A 132 -10.13 2.17 32.89
N ALA A 133 -11.16 1.46 32.45
CA ALA A 133 -12.51 2.01 32.36
C ALA A 133 -13.08 2.36 33.75
N GLU A 134 -12.78 1.57 34.79
CA GLU A 134 -13.18 1.85 36.18
C GLU A 134 -12.48 3.10 36.78
N SER A 135 -11.36 3.56 36.20
CA SER A 135 -10.64 4.77 36.68
C SER A 135 -11.21 6.08 36.11
N THR A 136 -12.21 6.02 35.22
CA THR A 136 -12.77 7.19 34.55
C THR A 136 -14.29 7.12 34.42
N SER A 137 -14.92 8.29 34.38
CA SER A 137 -16.33 8.45 34.02
C SER A 137 -16.53 8.71 32.53
N LEU A 138 -15.44 8.94 31.79
CA LEU A 138 -15.49 9.15 30.35
C LEU A 138 -15.95 7.88 29.62
N PRO A 139 -16.66 8.00 28.49
CA PRO A 139 -16.92 6.89 27.58
C PRO A 139 -15.61 6.34 27.01
N CYS A 140 -15.46 5.03 27.05
CA CYS A 140 -14.32 4.28 26.54
C CYS A 140 -14.71 3.54 25.26
N MET A 141 -13.88 3.69 24.22
CA MET A 141 -13.90 2.87 23.02
C MET A 141 -12.68 1.95 23.04
N VAL A 142 -12.90 0.64 23.03
CA VAL A 142 -11.78 -0.33 22.91
C VAL A 142 -11.35 -0.44 21.45
N TYR A 143 -10.07 -0.71 21.19
CA TYR A 143 -9.50 -0.77 19.85
C TYR A 143 -8.74 -2.07 19.63
N ASN A 144 -9.32 -2.95 18.81
CA ASN A 144 -8.75 -4.22 18.41
C ASN A 144 -8.10 -4.11 17.03
N VAL A 145 -6.78 -4.31 16.95
CA VAL A 145 -5.98 -4.21 15.71
C VAL A 145 -4.83 -5.23 15.69
N PRO A 146 -5.14 -6.52 15.49
CA PRO A 146 -4.16 -7.61 15.53
C PRO A 146 -2.97 -7.42 14.58
N SER A 147 -3.15 -6.74 13.44
CA SER A 147 -2.08 -6.41 12.49
C SER A 147 -0.97 -5.53 13.10
N ARG A 148 -1.25 -4.84 14.21
CA ARG A 148 -0.29 -4.00 14.95
C ARG A 148 0.03 -4.54 16.34
N THR A 149 -0.94 -5.16 17.00
CA THR A 149 -0.78 -5.66 18.37
C THR A 149 -0.33 -7.11 18.43
N VAL A 150 -0.36 -7.84 17.30
CA VAL A 150 -0.22 -9.30 17.17
C VAL A 150 -1.37 -10.07 17.84
N ARG A 151 -1.82 -9.61 19.02
CA ARG A 151 -2.90 -10.17 19.79
C ARG A 151 -4.26 -9.70 19.29
N ASN A 152 -5.16 -10.66 19.04
CA ASN A 152 -6.59 -10.43 18.86
C ASN A 152 -7.33 -10.45 20.21
N MET A 153 -8.19 -9.45 20.42
CA MET A 153 -9.24 -9.53 21.44
C MET A 153 -10.44 -10.27 20.83
N ASP A 154 -10.77 -11.43 21.37
CA ASP A 154 -11.80 -12.28 20.79
C ASP A 154 -13.20 -11.67 20.98
N ALA A 155 -14.16 -12.07 20.14
CA ALA A 155 -15.56 -11.64 20.26
C ALA A 155 -16.09 -11.85 21.69
N SER A 156 -15.84 -13.02 22.28
CA SER A 156 -16.27 -13.35 23.64
C SER A 156 -15.72 -12.37 24.70
N THR A 157 -14.46 -11.96 24.60
CA THR A 157 -13.86 -10.94 25.49
C THR A 157 -14.50 -9.57 25.27
N THR A 158 -14.72 -9.19 24.00
CA THR A 158 -15.38 -7.93 23.64
C THR A 158 -16.81 -7.87 24.20
N LEU A 159 -17.58 -8.96 24.05
CA LEU A 159 -18.94 -9.08 24.54
C LEU A 159 -19.02 -9.09 26.08
N ARG A 160 -18.04 -9.71 26.76
CA ARG A 160 -17.90 -9.62 28.22
C ARG A 160 -17.69 -8.16 28.65
N LEU A 161 -16.75 -7.44 28.03
CA LEU A 161 -16.51 -6.02 28.34
C LEU A 161 -17.75 -5.15 28.09
N ALA A 162 -18.45 -5.37 26.97
CA ALA A 162 -19.67 -4.64 26.61
C ALA A 162 -20.80 -4.79 27.64
N ARG A 163 -20.89 -5.97 28.29
CA ARG A 163 -21.91 -6.30 29.30
C ARG A 163 -21.50 -5.86 30.70
N ASP A 164 -20.25 -6.13 31.07
CA ASP A 164 -19.77 -6.01 32.44
C ASP A 164 -19.33 -4.58 32.80
N VAL A 165 -18.97 -3.75 31.80
CA VAL A 165 -18.32 -2.45 32.03
C VAL A 165 -19.16 -1.32 31.39
N PRO A 166 -19.97 -0.57 32.17
CA PRO A 166 -20.99 0.33 31.64
C PRO A 166 -20.46 1.46 30.75
N ASN A 167 -19.27 2.00 31.03
CA ASN A 167 -18.68 3.08 30.26
C ASN A 167 -17.82 2.60 29.08
N ILE A 168 -17.66 1.29 28.85
CA ILE A 168 -17.17 0.80 27.56
C ILE A 168 -18.35 0.76 26.59
N ILE A 169 -18.39 1.73 25.68
CA ILE A 169 -19.57 1.98 24.84
C ILE A 169 -19.45 1.40 23.42
N GLY A 170 -18.29 0.84 23.09
CA GLY A 170 -18.08 0.33 21.75
C GLY A 170 -16.65 -0.07 21.45
N ILE A 171 -16.46 -0.52 20.21
CA ILE A 171 -15.20 -1.02 19.68
C ILE A 171 -14.86 -0.37 18.34
N LYS A 172 -13.59 0.01 18.17
CA LYS A 172 -12.93 0.19 16.88
C LYS A 172 -12.37 -1.18 16.46
N GLU A 173 -12.99 -1.82 15.49
CA GLU A 173 -12.68 -3.21 15.10
C GLU A 173 -11.92 -3.26 13.76
N ALA A 174 -10.64 -3.65 13.84
CA ALA A 174 -9.68 -3.67 12.73
C ALA A 174 -8.99 -5.05 12.53
N SER A 175 -9.62 -6.14 12.95
CA SER A 175 -9.13 -7.52 12.75
C SER A 175 -9.26 -8.06 11.32
N GLU A 176 -9.98 -7.36 10.44
CA GLU A 176 -10.34 -7.84 9.09
C GLU A 176 -11.11 -9.18 9.08
N ASN A 177 -11.59 -9.63 10.24
CA ASN A 177 -12.35 -10.86 10.40
C ASN A 177 -13.85 -10.54 10.47
N LEU A 178 -14.56 -10.71 9.35
CA LEU A 178 -15.99 -10.43 9.26
C LEU A 178 -16.85 -11.40 10.10
N ASP A 179 -16.39 -12.64 10.33
CA ASP A 179 -17.11 -13.60 11.18
C ASP A 179 -17.11 -13.13 12.65
N GLN A 180 -15.95 -12.65 13.15
CA GLN A 180 -15.85 -12.04 14.47
C GLN A 180 -16.70 -10.77 14.58
N VAL A 181 -16.73 -9.94 13.54
CA VAL A 181 -17.59 -8.76 13.50
C VAL A 181 -19.06 -9.16 13.61
N ALA A 182 -19.50 -10.17 12.86
CA ALA A 182 -20.86 -10.68 12.91
C ALA A 182 -21.22 -11.25 14.30
N GLU A 183 -20.29 -11.97 14.94
CA GLU A 183 -20.47 -12.49 16.31
C GLU A 183 -20.64 -11.36 17.33
N ILE A 184 -19.83 -10.30 17.23
CA ILE A 184 -19.94 -9.12 18.10
C ILE A 184 -21.28 -8.43 17.86
N LEU A 185 -21.64 -8.14 16.61
CA LEU A 185 -22.90 -7.44 16.28
C LEU A 185 -24.13 -8.22 16.73
N ALA A 186 -24.11 -9.56 16.64
CA ALA A 186 -25.22 -10.40 17.07
C ALA A 186 -25.32 -10.53 18.60
N GLY A 187 -24.19 -10.49 19.32
CA GLY A 187 -24.13 -10.74 20.76
C GLY A 187 -24.09 -9.50 21.65
N ALA A 188 -23.81 -8.33 21.08
CA ALA A 188 -23.59 -7.08 21.81
C ALA A 188 -24.92 -6.46 22.29
N PRO A 189 -24.91 -5.78 23.46
CA PRO A 189 -26.03 -4.92 23.86
C PRO A 189 -26.35 -3.85 22.81
N SER A 190 -27.61 -3.42 22.71
CA SER A 190 -28.07 -2.46 21.70
C SER A 190 -27.41 -1.07 21.79
N ASP A 191 -26.84 -0.74 22.94
CA ASP A 191 -26.13 0.51 23.20
C ASP A 191 -24.60 0.39 23.06
N PHE A 192 -24.09 -0.78 22.64
CA PHE A 192 -22.69 -0.98 22.29
C PHE A 192 -22.48 -0.83 20.78
N LYS A 193 -21.63 0.13 20.38
CA LYS A 193 -21.43 0.51 18.97
C LYS A 193 -20.15 -0.09 18.39
N LEU A 194 -20.20 -0.58 17.15
CA LEU A 194 -19.03 -1.08 16.41
C LEU A 194 -18.66 -0.10 15.29
N TRP A 195 -17.46 0.48 15.37
CA TRP A 195 -16.86 1.25 14.28
C TRP A 195 -15.83 0.40 13.55
N SER A 196 -15.84 0.43 12.22
CA SER A 196 -14.71 -0.09 11.45
C SER A 196 -13.44 0.67 11.80
N GLY A 197 -12.36 -0.06 12.10
CA GLY A 197 -11.03 0.54 12.19
C GLY A 197 -10.25 0.59 10.87
N ASN A 198 -10.82 0.05 9.79
CA ASN A 198 -10.22 -0.01 8.46
C ASN A 198 -11.12 0.72 7.45
N ASP A 199 -10.56 1.64 6.67
CA ASP A 199 -11.28 2.35 5.61
C ASP A 199 -11.78 1.39 4.50
N GLY A 200 -11.03 0.32 4.26
CA GLY A 200 -11.39 -0.69 3.28
C GLY A 200 -12.62 -1.54 3.64
N ASP A 201 -12.99 -1.61 4.92
CA ASP A 201 -14.06 -2.47 5.41
C ASP A 201 -15.33 -1.70 5.79
N ILE A 202 -15.39 -0.39 5.50
CA ILE A 202 -16.50 0.45 5.96
C ILE A 202 -17.85 -0.12 5.51
N PHE A 203 -18.00 -0.35 4.21
CA PHE A 203 -19.24 -0.84 3.65
C PHE A 203 -19.64 -2.23 4.16
N PRO A 204 -18.81 -3.30 4.08
CA PRO A 204 -19.22 -4.62 4.55
C PRO A 204 -19.58 -4.61 6.05
N LYS A 205 -18.85 -3.86 6.89
CA LYS A 205 -19.18 -3.77 8.32
C LYS A 205 -20.46 -2.98 8.57
N MET A 206 -20.69 -1.88 7.86
CA MET A 206 -21.95 -1.12 7.94
C MET A 206 -23.14 -1.97 7.47
N ALA A 207 -22.98 -2.74 6.38
CA ALA A 207 -24.02 -3.61 5.84
C ALA A 207 -24.41 -4.75 6.79
N MET A 208 -23.49 -5.22 7.64
CA MET A 208 -23.77 -6.21 8.70
C MET A 208 -24.46 -5.61 9.94
N GLY A 209 -24.63 -4.29 10.01
CA GLY A 209 -25.20 -3.60 11.18
C GLY A 209 -24.18 -2.82 12.02
N GLY A 210 -22.95 -2.65 11.53
CA GLY A 210 -21.96 -1.74 12.11
C GLY A 210 -22.47 -0.30 12.20
N TYR A 211 -21.90 0.47 13.14
CA TYR A 211 -22.34 1.82 13.43
C TYR A 211 -21.66 2.88 12.55
N GLY A 212 -20.35 2.75 12.32
CA GLY A 212 -19.58 3.76 11.62
C GLY A 212 -18.14 3.36 11.31
N VAL A 213 -17.26 4.36 11.17
CA VAL A 213 -15.83 4.18 10.93
C VAL A 213 -14.98 5.15 11.77
N VAL A 214 -13.81 4.67 12.21
CA VAL A 214 -12.68 5.50 12.64
C VAL A 214 -11.63 5.50 11.52
N SER A 215 -11.67 6.56 10.71
CA SER A 215 -11.06 6.65 9.38
C SER A 215 -9.72 7.39 9.38
N VAL A 216 -8.80 6.96 8.51
CA VAL A 216 -7.63 7.74 8.11
C VAL A 216 -7.93 8.50 6.81
N ALA A 217 -8.59 7.85 5.85
CA ALA A 217 -8.92 8.45 4.56
C ALA A 217 -9.84 9.69 4.66
N ALA A 218 -10.56 9.87 5.76
CA ALA A 218 -11.40 11.04 6.02
C ALA A 218 -10.64 12.37 6.06
N HIS A 219 -9.30 12.35 6.19
CA HIS A 219 -8.48 13.55 5.98
C HIS A 219 -8.64 14.13 4.58
N VAL A 220 -8.87 13.28 3.59
CA VAL A 220 -8.96 13.66 2.17
C VAL A 220 -10.42 13.62 1.71
N VAL A 221 -11.11 12.51 1.97
CA VAL A 221 -12.44 12.22 1.39
C VAL A 221 -13.54 12.10 2.46
N GLY A 222 -13.47 12.90 3.53
CA GLY A 222 -14.40 12.86 4.67
C GLY A 222 -15.89 12.93 4.29
N ARG A 223 -16.29 13.89 3.43
CA ARG A 223 -17.69 14.02 2.98
C ARG A 223 -18.20 12.80 2.22
N LEU A 224 -17.36 12.18 1.39
CA LEU A 224 -17.72 10.98 0.64
C LEU A 224 -17.95 9.80 1.58
N ILE A 225 -17.03 9.60 2.53
CA ILE A 225 -17.18 8.57 3.57
C ILE A 225 -18.44 8.85 4.39
N ARG A 226 -18.72 10.10 4.73
CA ARG A 226 -19.92 10.52 5.46
C ARG A 226 -21.19 10.09 4.72
N GLN A 227 -21.28 10.38 3.43
CA GLN A 227 -22.40 9.97 2.60
C GLN A 227 -22.55 8.45 2.57
N MET A 228 -21.45 7.69 2.46
CA MET A 228 -21.48 6.22 2.44
C MET A 228 -22.03 5.65 3.75
N VAL A 229 -21.53 6.12 4.90
CA VAL A 229 -21.99 5.60 6.20
C VAL A 229 -23.43 6.01 6.50
N ASP A 230 -23.86 7.19 6.07
CA ASP A 230 -25.24 7.64 6.26
C ASP A 230 -26.21 6.90 5.35
N ALA A 231 -25.89 6.71 4.07
CA ALA A 231 -26.71 5.95 3.13
C ALA A 231 -26.88 4.50 3.58
N THR A 232 -25.76 3.83 3.92
CA THR A 232 -25.81 2.44 4.41
C THR A 232 -26.56 2.35 5.73
N GLY A 233 -26.34 3.30 6.64
CA GLY A 233 -27.02 3.37 7.93
C GLY A 233 -28.52 3.64 7.84
N ALA A 234 -28.99 4.28 6.76
CA ALA A 234 -30.40 4.47 6.45
C ALA A 234 -31.05 3.28 5.73
N GLY A 235 -30.29 2.21 5.46
CA GLY A 235 -30.76 1.02 4.76
C GLY A 235 -30.62 1.08 3.23
N ASP A 236 -30.05 2.15 2.66
CA ASP A 236 -29.72 2.22 1.23
C ASP A 236 -28.38 1.54 0.96
N VAL A 237 -28.41 0.21 1.02
CA VAL A 237 -27.23 -0.63 0.81
C VAL A 237 -26.66 -0.48 -0.61
N ARG A 238 -27.50 -0.17 -1.61
CA ARG A 238 -27.04 0.00 -3.00
C ARG A 238 -26.23 1.28 -3.15
N GLU A 239 -26.71 2.38 -2.61
CA GLU A 239 -25.96 3.64 -2.63
C GLU A 239 -24.70 3.54 -1.78
N GLY A 240 -24.78 2.89 -0.61
CA GLY A 240 -23.61 2.54 0.19
C GLY A 240 -22.54 1.78 -0.59
N ALA A 241 -22.94 0.75 -1.34
CA ALA A 241 -22.02 -0.03 -2.19
C ALA A 241 -21.40 0.81 -3.32
N ARG A 242 -22.20 1.69 -3.94
CA ARG A 242 -21.72 2.60 -4.99
C ARG A 242 -20.68 3.58 -4.45
N LEU A 243 -20.97 4.21 -3.32
CA LEU A 243 -20.07 5.15 -2.65
C LEU A 243 -18.82 4.45 -2.11
N HIS A 244 -18.92 3.18 -1.69
CA HIS A 244 -17.78 2.37 -1.30
C HIS A 244 -16.77 2.20 -2.43
N LEU A 245 -17.23 1.83 -3.63
CA LEU A 245 -16.37 1.71 -4.81
C LEU A 245 -15.72 3.06 -5.15
N HIS A 246 -16.47 4.16 -5.08
CA HIS A 246 -15.91 5.50 -5.30
C HIS A 246 -14.84 5.87 -4.26
N HIS A 247 -15.08 5.59 -2.98
CA HIS A 247 -14.12 5.79 -1.90
C HIS A 247 -12.84 4.96 -2.09
N ARG A 248 -12.98 3.69 -2.51
CA ARG A 248 -11.85 2.82 -2.82
C ARG A 248 -11.01 3.36 -3.99
N ARG A 249 -11.66 3.94 -5.00
CA ARG A 249 -11.00 4.56 -6.16
C ARG A 249 -10.25 5.83 -5.77
N ASP A 250 -10.89 6.80 -5.12
CA ASP A 250 -10.28 8.10 -4.81
C ASP A 250 -9.17 7.99 -3.74
N GLY A 251 -9.30 7.06 -2.79
CA GLY A 251 -8.23 6.73 -1.83
C GLY A 251 -7.02 6.06 -2.49
N ALA A 252 -7.23 5.33 -3.59
CA ALA A 252 -6.17 4.70 -4.38
C ALA A 252 -5.54 5.65 -5.41
N VAL A 253 -6.26 6.63 -5.94
CA VAL A 253 -5.72 7.64 -6.89
C VAL A 253 -4.67 8.54 -6.22
N ALA A 254 -4.71 8.70 -4.90
CA ALA A 254 -3.64 9.37 -4.14
C ALA A 254 -2.37 8.50 -3.98
N ALA A 255 -2.40 7.24 -4.40
CA ALA A 255 -1.31 6.27 -4.26
C ALA A 255 -1.17 5.35 -5.48
N ARG A 256 -0.38 5.82 -6.45
CA ARG A 256 0.58 5.04 -7.27
C ARG A 256 0.18 4.51 -8.65
N ASP A 257 1.28 4.41 -9.40
CA ASP A 257 1.53 4.28 -10.83
C ASP A 257 1.40 2.84 -11.39
N GLU A 258 1.42 2.73 -12.73
CA GLU A 258 0.91 1.61 -13.53
C GLU A 258 1.95 0.63 -14.12
N LEU A 259 3.24 0.69 -13.78
CA LEU A 259 4.27 0.06 -14.62
C LEU A 259 4.70 -1.39 -14.29
N ASP A 260 4.36 -1.95 -13.12
CA ASP A 260 4.87 -3.29 -12.70
C ASP A 260 3.79 -4.38 -12.59
N ARG A 261 2.73 -4.28 -13.39
CA ARG A 261 1.55 -5.13 -13.24
C ARG A 261 1.63 -6.45 -14.02
N PRO A 262 1.23 -7.60 -13.42
CA PRO A 262 1.29 -8.90 -14.08
C PRO A 262 0.47 -8.92 -15.37
N PRO A 263 0.94 -9.58 -16.46
CA PRO A 263 0.27 -9.62 -17.75
C PRO A 263 -1.17 -10.16 -17.72
N ALA A 264 -1.48 -10.99 -16.72
CA ALA A 264 -2.82 -11.50 -16.48
C ALA A 264 -3.86 -10.38 -16.22
N GLU A 265 -3.44 -9.17 -15.85
CA GLU A 265 -4.34 -8.01 -15.75
C GLU A 265 -4.80 -7.43 -17.07
N GLY A 266 -4.12 -7.75 -18.18
CA GLY A 266 -4.63 -7.43 -19.51
C GLY A 266 -5.99 -8.08 -19.76
N LEU A 267 -6.26 -9.24 -19.14
CA LEU A 267 -7.55 -9.92 -19.21
C LEU A 267 -8.65 -9.16 -18.46
N ALA A 268 -8.32 -8.47 -17.37
CA ALA A 268 -9.27 -7.63 -16.63
C ALA A 268 -9.72 -6.40 -17.46
N VAL A 269 -8.95 -6.01 -18.49
CA VAL A 269 -9.36 -4.97 -19.46
C VAL A 269 -10.46 -5.47 -20.41
N LEU A 270 -10.53 -6.78 -20.66
CA LEU A 270 -11.51 -7.38 -21.55
C LEU A 270 -12.85 -7.65 -20.84
N ASP A 271 -12.82 -8.06 -19.57
CA ASP A 271 -14.01 -8.25 -18.73
C ASP A 271 -13.61 -8.21 -17.23
N HIS A 272 -14.29 -7.37 -16.45
CA HIS A 272 -14.08 -7.20 -15.00
C HIS A 272 -14.28 -8.53 -14.22
N ARG A 273 -15.07 -9.49 -14.76
CA ARG A 273 -15.24 -10.83 -14.18
C ARG A 273 -13.97 -11.67 -14.20
N LEU A 274 -13.01 -11.33 -15.06
CA LEU A 274 -11.73 -12.03 -15.19
C LEU A 274 -10.71 -11.60 -14.12
N GLU A 275 -10.99 -10.60 -13.29
CA GLU A 275 -10.12 -10.20 -12.18
C GLU A 275 -9.91 -11.31 -11.16
N SER A 276 -10.97 -12.05 -10.84
CA SER A 276 -10.91 -13.23 -9.98
C SER A 276 -10.00 -14.34 -10.52
N TRP A 277 -9.69 -14.31 -11.82
CA TRP A 277 -8.82 -15.27 -12.50
C TRP A 277 -7.37 -14.82 -12.61
N VAL A 278 -7.04 -13.57 -12.28
CA VAL A 278 -5.68 -13.03 -12.38
C VAL A 278 -4.70 -13.82 -11.52
N ALA A 279 -5.01 -14.04 -10.24
CA ALA A 279 -4.15 -14.80 -9.33
C ALA A 279 -4.02 -16.29 -9.77
N PRO A 280 -5.10 -17.04 -10.05
CA PRO A 280 -4.99 -18.40 -10.59
C PRO A 280 -4.16 -18.52 -11.87
N ILE A 281 -4.37 -17.64 -12.84
CA ILE A 281 -3.62 -17.65 -14.11
C ILE A 281 -2.14 -17.36 -13.85
N THR A 282 -1.85 -16.36 -13.01
CA THR A 282 -0.47 -16.02 -12.62
C THR A 282 0.22 -17.19 -11.94
N THR A 283 -0.46 -17.91 -11.04
CA THR A 283 0.04 -19.13 -10.42
C THR A 283 0.38 -20.21 -11.45
N VAL A 284 -0.51 -20.46 -12.42
CA VAL A 284 -0.28 -21.44 -13.48
C VAL A 284 0.94 -21.05 -14.34
N VAL A 285 1.03 -19.78 -14.73
CA VAL A 285 2.16 -19.26 -15.51
C VAL A 285 3.47 -19.42 -14.72
N LEU A 286 3.50 -19.07 -13.44
CA LEU A 286 4.68 -19.20 -12.59
C LEU A 286 5.10 -20.66 -12.40
N VAL A 287 4.16 -21.57 -12.10
CA VAL A 287 4.45 -23.00 -11.95
C VAL A 287 5.03 -23.55 -13.26
N PHE A 288 4.38 -23.27 -14.38
CA PHE A 288 4.85 -23.72 -15.68
C PHE A 288 6.24 -23.16 -16.00
N PHE A 289 6.44 -21.85 -15.76
CA PHE A 289 7.71 -21.16 -15.91
C PHE A 289 8.84 -21.83 -15.13
N PHE A 290 8.64 -22.08 -13.83
CA PHE A 290 9.66 -22.68 -12.96
C PHE A 290 9.90 -24.17 -13.23
N VAL A 291 8.87 -24.92 -13.67
CA VAL A 291 9.00 -26.31 -14.11
C VAL A 291 9.84 -26.41 -15.39
N LEU A 292 9.69 -25.46 -16.32
CA LEU A 292 10.43 -25.46 -17.58
C LEU A 292 11.91 -25.10 -17.44
N GLN A 293 12.33 -24.50 -16.33
CA GLN A 293 13.74 -24.12 -16.09
C GLN A 293 14.73 -25.28 -16.23
N ARG A 294 14.28 -26.50 -15.91
CA ARG A 294 15.11 -27.73 -16.02
C ARG A 294 15.56 -28.04 -17.46
N PHE A 295 14.89 -27.49 -18.48
CA PHE A 295 15.24 -27.72 -19.88
C PHE A 295 16.34 -26.80 -20.40
N GLY A 296 16.80 -25.85 -19.57
CA GLY A 296 17.98 -25.04 -19.83
C GLY A 296 17.72 -23.78 -20.66
N THR A 297 18.52 -22.75 -20.39
CA THR A 297 18.38 -21.40 -20.97
C THR A 297 18.85 -21.34 -22.43
N GLY A 298 19.71 -22.26 -22.86
CA GLY A 298 20.29 -22.24 -24.22
C GLY A 298 19.33 -22.57 -25.36
N ARG A 299 18.38 -23.49 -25.17
CA ARG A 299 17.36 -23.81 -26.20
C ARG A 299 16.24 -22.79 -26.27
N ILE A 300 15.96 -22.13 -25.14
CA ILE A 300 14.85 -21.18 -25.01
C ILE A 300 15.31 -19.76 -25.41
N GLY A 301 16.58 -19.42 -25.15
CA GLY A 301 17.16 -18.10 -25.41
C GLY A 301 17.21 -17.66 -26.88
N THR A 302 17.25 -18.58 -27.84
CA THR A 302 17.25 -18.25 -29.28
C THR A 302 15.92 -17.66 -29.75
N VAL A 303 14.83 -17.94 -29.05
CA VAL A 303 13.49 -17.41 -29.34
C VAL A 303 13.27 -16.04 -28.68
N PHE A 304 14.05 -15.70 -27.65
CA PHE A 304 13.87 -14.47 -26.88
C PHE A 304 14.18 -13.20 -27.68
N GLY A 305 15.29 -13.19 -28.42
CA GLY A 305 15.71 -12.04 -29.22
C GLY A 305 14.62 -11.57 -30.20
N PRO A 306 14.09 -12.46 -31.07
CA PRO A 306 12.99 -12.11 -31.99
C PRO A 306 11.72 -11.62 -31.29
N VAL A 307 11.32 -12.26 -30.18
CA VAL A 307 10.12 -11.86 -29.42
C VAL A 307 10.30 -10.49 -28.77
N MET A 308 11.47 -10.21 -28.18
CA MET A 308 11.76 -8.90 -27.58
C MET A 308 11.88 -7.80 -28.65
N LEU A 309 12.45 -8.10 -29.81
CA LEU A 309 12.48 -7.17 -30.93
C LEU A 309 11.05 -6.83 -31.40
N LEU A 310 10.20 -7.84 -31.56
CA LEU A 310 8.79 -7.64 -31.90
C LEU A 310 8.07 -6.80 -30.84
N TRP A 311 8.27 -7.12 -29.55
CA TRP A 311 7.73 -6.37 -28.42
C TRP A 311 8.07 -4.87 -28.51
N PHE A 312 9.35 -4.52 -28.60
CA PHE A 312 9.76 -3.11 -28.65
C PHE A 312 9.26 -2.41 -29.92
N LEU A 313 9.32 -3.07 -31.09
CA LEU A 313 8.82 -2.47 -32.32
C LEU A 313 7.31 -2.19 -32.25
N VAL A 314 6.52 -3.09 -31.68
CA VAL A 314 5.08 -2.88 -31.48
C VAL A 314 4.82 -1.68 -30.56
N LEU A 315 5.55 -1.58 -29.43
CA LEU A 315 5.46 -0.42 -28.54
C LEU A 315 5.82 0.88 -29.25
N GLY A 316 6.92 0.89 -30.00
CA GLY A 316 7.37 2.06 -30.75
C GLY A 316 6.36 2.52 -31.81
N VAL A 317 5.77 1.58 -32.56
CA VAL A 317 4.76 1.88 -33.60
C VAL A 317 3.47 2.41 -32.98
N LEU A 318 2.96 1.76 -31.92
CA LEU A 318 1.74 2.22 -31.24
C LEU A 318 1.94 3.59 -30.57
N GLY A 319 3.08 3.78 -29.92
CA GLY A 319 3.47 5.05 -29.33
C GLY A 319 3.57 6.17 -30.37
N LEU A 320 4.33 5.93 -31.45
CA LEU A 320 4.49 6.90 -32.55
C LEU A 320 3.16 7.31 -33.16
N ARG A 321 2.22 6.36 -33.35
CA ARG A 321 0.88 6.65 -33.87
C ARG A 321 0.14 7.68 -33.02
N GLN A 322 0.29 7.63 -31.69
CA GLN A 322 -0.35 8.58 -30.78
C GLN A 322 0.41 9.91 -30.71
N VAL A 323 1.75 9.89 -30.73
CA VAL A 323 2.57 11.11 -30.81
C VAL A 323 2.27 11.92 -32.07
N ILE A 324 1.99 11.27 -33.20
CA ILE A 324 1.56 11.96 -34.43
C ILE A 324 0.21 12.66 -34.25
N GLN A 325 -0.69 12.11 -33.42
CA GLN A 325 -2.01 12.71 -33.16
C GLN A 325 -1.92 13.93 -32.24
N ASP A 326 -1.05 13.89 -31.23
CA ASP A 326 -0.77 15.04 -30.37
C ASP A 326 0.75 15.24 -30.18
N PRO A 327 1.40 16.03 -31.06
CA PRO A 327 2.85 16.29 -30.97
C PRO A 327 3.26 17.14 -29.76
N SER A 328 2.30 17.75 -29.04
CA SER A 328 2.61 18.64 -27.91
C SER A 328 3.35 17.92 -26.79
N VAL A 329 3.18 16.60 -26.67
CA VAL A 329 3.86 15.75 -25.69
C VAL A 329 5.38 15.77 -25.82
N LEU A 330 5.92 16.07 -27.02
CA LEU A 330 7.36 16.19 -27.23
C LEU A 330 7.97 17.38 -26.47
N ALA A 331 7.15 18.36 -26.08
CA ALA A 331 7.59 19.47 -25.24
C ALA A 331 8.09 18.99 -23.87
N ALA A 332 7.67 17.81 -23.40
CA ALA A 332 8.12 17.22 -22.14
C ALA A 332 9.62 16.88 -22.10
N VAL A 333 10.32 16.89 -23.25
CA VAL A 333 11.79 16.81 -23.29
C VAL A 333 12.45 18.03 -22.64
N ASN A 334 11.76 19.18 -22.63
CA ASN A 334 12.30 20.40 -22.02
C ASN A 334 12.28 20.29 -20.48
N PRO A 335 13.44 20.32 -19.80
CA PRO A 335 13.51 20.19 -18.34
C PRO A 335 12.82 21.33 -17.59
N ALA A 336 12.53 22.47 -18.24
CA ALA A 336 11.77 23.57 -17.64
C ALA A 336 10.40 23.11 -17.08
N TYR A 337 9.74 22.14 -17.73
CA TYR A 337 8.46 21.59 -17.23
C TYR A 337 8.63 20.84 -15.91
N ALA A 338 9.72 20.08 -15.75
CA ALA A 338 10.02 19.41 -14.49
C ALA A 338 10.25 20.43 -13.37
N PHE A 339 11.03 21.48 -13.61
CA PHE A 339 11.24 22.55 -12.64
C PHE A 339 9.96 23.32 -12.30
N ALA A 340 9.10 23.59 -13.29
CA ALA A 340 7.81 24.24 -13.07
C ALA A 340 6.88 23.40 -12.19
N ILE A 341 6.86 22.08 -12.39
CA ILE A 341 6.08 21.14 -11.56
C ILE A 341 6.63 21.11 -10.12
N ILE A 342 7.96 21.02 -9.95
CA ILE A 342 8.61 21.06 -8.63
C ILE A 342 8.28 22.37 -7.91
N ALA A 343 8.33 23.51 -8.59
CA ALA A 343 8.06 24.82 -7.99
C ALA A 343 6.59 25.01 -7.60
N SER A 344 5.66 24.48 -8.41
CA SER A 344 4.21 24.64 -8.19
C SER A 344 3.64 23.65 -7.19
N ASN A 345 4.19 22.44 -7.09
CA ASN A 345 3.74 21.42 -6.14
C ASN A 345 4.91 20.62 -5.56
N PRO A 346 5.72 21.20 -4.64
CA PRO A 346 6.93 20.55 -4.15
C PRO A 346 6.67 19.20 -3.46
N LEU A 347 5.61 19.13 -2.65
CA LEU A 347 5.29 17.91 -1.88
C LEU A 347 4.69 16.82 -2.78
N GLY A 348 3.77 17.18 -3.68
CA GLY A 348 3.23 16.21 -4.64
C GLY A 348 4.31 15.72 -5.61
N THR A 349 5.21 16.60 -6.04
CA THR A 349 6.34 16.22 -6.90
C THR A 349 7.34 15.34 -6.16
N PHE A 350 7.61 15.58 -4.88
CA PHE A 350 8.44 14.69 -4.07
C PHE A 350 7.85 13.28 -3.98
N LEU A 351 6.54 13.15 -3.78
CA LEU A 351 5.86 11.85 -3.78
C LEU A 351 5.87 11.20 -5.17
N LEU A 352 5.68 11.99 -6.23
CA LEU A 352 5.78 11.53 -7.63
C LEU A 352 7.18 11.00 -7.98
N LEU A 353 8.24 11.67 -7.51
CA LEU A 353 9.63 11.24 -7.72
C LEU A 353 9.88 9.83 -7.17
N GLY A 354 9.19 9.44 -6.09
CA GLY A 354 9.24 8.07 -5.57
C GLY A 354 8.65 7.01 -6.52
N SER A 355 7.77 7.40 -7.45
CA SER A 355 7.26 6.50 -8.51
C SER A 355 8.19 6.53 -9.72
N VAL A 356 8.71 7.71 -10.07
CA VAL A 356 9.69 7.89 -11.17
C VAL A 356 11.00 7.16 -10.91
N VAL A 357 11.41 6.97 -9.64
CA VAL A 357 12.65 6.24 -9.30
C VAL A 357 12.64 4.81 -9.87
N LEU A 358 11.47 4.21 -10.07
CA LEU A 358 11.32 2.88 -10.65
C LEU A 358 11.82 2.83 -12.10
N VAL A 359 11.83 3.95 -12.83
CA VAL A 359 12.38 4.04 -14.19
C VAL A 359 13.89 3.83 -14.23
N VAL A 360 14.60 4.07 -13.12
CA VAL A 360 16.06 3.88 -12.99
C VAL A 360 16.41 2.44 -12.63
N THR A 361 15.42 1.63 -12.24
CA THR A 361 15.64 0.26 -11.80
C THR A 361 16.07 -0.64 -12.96
N GLY A 362 16.86 -1.68 -12.67
CA GLY A 362 17.36 -2.61 -13.69
C GLY A 362 18.66 -2.17 -14.40
N ALA A 363 19.11 -0.92 -14.25
CA ALA A 363 20.44 -0.50 -14.70
C ALA A 363 21.57 -1.32 -14.02
N GLU A 364 21.34 -1.78 -12.80
CA GLU A 364 22.27 -2.62 -12.03
C GLU A 364 22.38 -4.05 -12.61
N ALA A 365 21.27 -4.61 -13.10
CA ALA A 365 21.24 -5.92 -13.74
C ALA A 365 22.05 -5.91 -15.05
N LEU A 366 22.11 -4.76 -15.74
CA LEU A 366 22.93 -4.57 -16.92
C LEU A 366 24.43 -4.84 -16.63
N TYR A 367 24.92 -4.52 -15.44
CA TYR A 367 26.32 -4.79 -15.07
C TYR A 367 26.62 -6.28 -14.93
N ALA A 368 25.64 -7.07 -14.48
CA ALA A 368 25.77 -8.53 -14.46
C ALA A 368 25.81 -9.11 -15.88
N ASP A 369 25.05 -8.52 -16.80
CA ASP A 369 24.96 -8.95 -18.20
C ASP A 369 26.15 -8.52 -19.08
N ILE A 370 26.87 -7.45 -18.71
CA ILE A 370 28.12 -7.05 -19.39
C ILE A 370 29.12 -8.22 -19.43
N GLY A 371 29.15 -9.05 -18.39
CA GLY A 371 30.02 -10.23 -18.33
C GLY A 371 29.66 -11.34 -19.35
N HIS A 372 28.44 -11.35 -19.88
CA HIS A 372 27.96 -12.38 -20.79
C HIS A 372 27.92 -11.93 -22.27
N PHE A 373 27.51 -10.68 -22.52
CA PHE A 373 27.29 -10.16 -23.89
C PHE A 373 28.32 -9.11 -24.33
N GLY A 374 29.03 -8.48 -23.38
CA GLY A 374 29.93 -7.37 -23.65
C GLY A 374 29.22 -6.04 -23.91
N ILE A 375 29.98 -4.94 -23.80
CA ILE A 375 29.44 -3.57 -23.81
C ILE A 375 28.86 -3.18 -25.18
N GLY A 376 29.48 -3.62 -26.27
CA GLY A 376 29.12 -3.23 -27.65
C GLY A 376 27.68 -3.64 -28.04
N PRO A 377 27.33 -4.93 -27.99
CA PRO A 377 25.99 -5.41 -28.31
C PRO A 377 24.90 -4.78 -27.42
N ILE A 378 25.18 -4.60 -26.13
CA ILE A 378 24.26 -3.95 -25.19
C ILE A 378 23.97 -2.51 -25.61
N ARG A 379 25.00 -1.71 -25.89
CA ARG A 379 24.83 -0.32 -26.34
C ARG A 379 24.07 -0.25 -27.65
N LEU A 380 24.43 -1.11 -28.61
CA LEU A 380 23.75 -1.14 -29.90
C LEU A 380 22.26 -1.42 -29.73
N GLY A 381 21.89 -2.51 -29.03
CA GLY A 381 20.49 -2.86 -28.80
C GLY A 381 19.73 -1.77 -28.04
N TRP A 382 20.34 -1.19 -27.01
CA TRP A 382 19.72 -0.12 -26.21
C TRP A 382 19.42 1.12 -27.04
N PHE A 383 20.43 1.70 -27.68
CA PHE A 383 20.28 3.00 -28.37
C PHE A 383 19.59 2.90 -29.73
N THR A 384 19.59 1.73 -30.39
CA THR A 384 18.95 1.59 -31.71
C THR A 384 17.51 1.09 -31.65
N VAL A 385 17.15 0.26 -30.67
CA VAL A 385 15.82 -0.36 -30.59
C VAL A 385 15.11 0.02 -29.31
N VAL A 386 15.66 -0.33 -28.16
CA VAL A 386 14.93 -0.29 -26.88
C VAL A 386 14.59 1.14 -26.48
N TRP A 387 15.59 2.03 -26.40
CA TRP A 387 15.42 3.41 -25.96
C TRP A 387 14.47 4.21 -26.86
N PRO A 388 14.61 4.22 -28.21
CA PRO A 388 13.67 4.92 -29.08
C PRO A 388 12.24 4.40 -28.94
N CYS A 389 12.05 3.07 -28.90
CA CYS A 389 10.72 2.47 -28.81
C CYS A 389 10.02 2.77 -27.48
N LEU A 390 10.77 2.69 -26.37
CA LEU A 390 10.23 3.02 -25.05
C LEU A 390 9.86 4.50 -24.94
N LEU A 391 10.72 5.38 -25.43
CA LEU A 391 10.47 6.82 -25.41
C LEU A 391 9.19 7.17 -26.21
N LEU A 392 9.05 6.61 -27.41
CA LEU A 392 7.84 6.76 -28.23
C LEU A 392 6.60 6.21 -27.54
N ASN A 393 6.71 5.06 -26.86
CA ASN A 393 5.63 4.46 -26.11
C ASN A 393 5.15 5.34 -24.95
N TYR A 394 6.07 5.91 -24.16
CA TYR A 394 5.70 6.83 -23.07
C TYR A 394 5.06 8.12 -23.60
N PHE A 395 5.66 8.76 -24.61
CA PHE A 395 5.04 9.93 -25.23
C PHE A 395 3.68 9.61 -25.83
N GLY A 396 3.51 8.44 -26.44
CA GLY A 396 2.25 8.02 -27.00
C GLY A 396 1.17 7.76 -25.94
N GLN A 397 1.53 7.20 -24.78
CA GLN A 397 0.62 7.07 -23.64
C GLN A 397 0.20 8.43 -23.09
N CYS A 398 1.12 9.39 -22.98
CA CYS A 398 0.80 10.76 -22.60
C CYS A 398 -0.16 11.42 -23.62
N ALA A 399 0.09 11.26 -24.92
CA ALA A 399 -0.75 11.83 -25.98
C ALA A 399 -2.16 11.25 -25.92
N TRP A 400 -2.26 9.94 -25.73
CA TRP A 400 -3.55 9.27 -25.55
C TRP A 400 -4.27 9.73 -24.28
N ALA A 401 -3.54 9.91 -23.17
CA ALA A 401 -4.09 10.36 -21.90
C ALA A 401 -4.61 11.81 -21.94
N ILE A 402 -3.98 12.68 -22.74
CA ILE A 402 -4.48 14.04 -23.00
C ILE A 402 -5.80 13.98 -23.79
N ALA A 403 -5.86 13.13 -24.82
CA ALA A 403 -7.06 12.97 -25.64
C ALA A 403 -8.21 12.23 -24.93
N ASN A 404 -7.87 11.37 -23.97
CA ASN A 404 -8.81 10.57 -23.20
C ASN A 404 -8.57 10.83 -21.71
N PRO A 405 -8.88 12.04 -21.21
CA PRO A 405 -8.63 12.35 -19.81
C PRO A 405 -9.45 11.39 -18.92
N PRO A 406 -8.91 10.97 -17.77
CA PRO A 406 -9.62 10.09 -16.86
C PRO A 406 -10.93 10.77 -16.43
N VAL A 407 -12.05 10.13 -16.77
CA VAL A 407 -13.37 10.64 -16.42
C VAL A 407 -13.59 10.43 -14.92
N ALA A 408 -13.88 11.51 -14.19
CA ALA A 408 -14.22 11.44 -12.77
C ALA A 408 -15.37 10.44 -12.55
N GLY A 409 -15.10 9.33 -11.84
CA GLY A 409 -16.07 8.29 -11.56
C GLY A 409 -15.98 6.99 -12.39
N LEU A 410 -15.03 6.87 -13.34
CA LEU A 410 -14.65 5.58 -13.94
C LEU A 410 -13.52 4.92 -13.12
N ASP A 411 -13.46 3.58 -13.11
CA ASP A 411 -12.46 2.82 -12.36
C ASP A 411 -11.04 3.31 -12.70
N ALA A 412 -10.27 3.74 -11.69
CA ALA A 412 -8.83 3.98 -11.84
C ALA A 412 -8.08 2.70 -12.27
N GLU A 413 -8.67 1.53 -12.01
CA GLU A 413 -8.21 0.25 -12.53
C GLU A 413 -8.57 -0.01 -14.00
N ALA A 414 -9.57 0.69 -14.56
CA ALA A 414 -9.92 0.59 -15.98
C ALA A 414 -9.18 1.62 -16.85
N TYR A 415 -8.70 2.71 -16.24
CA TYR A 415 -7.90 3.72 -16.92
C TYR A 415 -6.47 3.22 -17.12
N LYS A 416 -6.23 2.41 -18.16
CA LYS A 416 -4.92 1.83 -18.48
C LYS A 416 -4.36 2.40 -19.79
N PRO A 417 -3.60 3.52 -19.78
CA PRO A 417 -3.06 4.15 -20.98
C PRO A 417 -2.27 3.19 -21.87
N PHE A 418 -1.52 2.26 -21.25
CA PHE A 418 -0.78 1.22 -21.97
C PHE A 418 -1.66 0.37 -22.90
N TYR A 419 -2.83 -0.08 -22.42
CA TYR A 419 -3.78 -0.84 -23.27
C TYR A 419 -4.67 0.10 -24.09
N GLY A 420 -4.90 1.33 -23.62
CA GLY A 420 -5.68 2.34 -24.31
C GLY A 420 -5.09 2.78 -25.66
N ILE A 421 -3.76 2.79 -25.79
CA ILE A 421 -3.11 3.09 -27.07
C ILE A 421 -3.27 1.97 -28.12
N VAL A 422 -3.67 0.77 -27.70
CA VAL A 422 -3.78 -0.42 -28.55
C VAL A 422 -5.16 -0.45 -29.24
N PRO A 423 -5.24 -0.61 -30.58
CA PRO A 423 -6.51 -0.83 -31.26
C PRO A 423 -7.25 -2.07 -30.73
N ALA A 424 -8.57 -2.00 -30.61
CA ALA A 424 -9.38 -3.09 -30.05
C ALA A 424 -9.09 -4.50 -30.64
N PRO A 425 -8.91 -4.69 -31.97
CA PRO A 425 -8.58 -6.01 -32.54
C PRO A 425 -7.20 -6.56 -32.13
N LEU A 426 -6.29 -5.69 -31.71
CA LEU A 426 -4.92 -6.03 -31.35
C LEU A 426 -4.72 -6.19 -29.84
N LEU A 427 -5.74 -5.95 -29.01
CA LEU A 427 -5.64 -6.07 -27.55
C LEU A 427 -5.22 -7.49 -27.11
N VAL A 428 -5.90 -8.53 -27.60
CA VAL A 428 -5.56 -9.92 -27.24
C VAL A 428 -4.15 -10.30 -27.70
N PRO A 429 -3.75 -10.06 -28.98
CA PRO A 429 -2.36 -10.23 -29.40
C PRO A 429 -1.34 -9.48 -28.52
N MET A 430 -1.67 -8.25 -28.11
CA MET A 430 -0.79 -7.44 -27.27
C MET A 430 -0.63 -8.03 -25.87
N ILE A 431 -1.71 -8.55 -25.27
CA ILE A 431 -1.67 -9.22 -23.96
C ILE A 431 -0.79 -10.47 -24.02
N VAL A 432 -0.92 -11.27 -25.09
CA VAL A 432 -0.08 -12.46 -25.30
C VAL A 432 1.39 -12.08 -25.45
N LEU A 433 1.68 -11.04 -26.25
CA LEU A 433 3.04 -10.55 -26.46
C LEU A 433 3.65 -9.97 -25.18
N ALA A 434 2.88 -9.19 -24.40
CA ALA A 434 3.28 -8.68 -23.09
C ALA A 434 3.59 -9.83 -22.13
N THR A 435 2.74 -10.87 -22.10
CA THR A 435 2.96 -12.06 -21.28
C THR A 435 4.26 -12.77 -21.65
N ALA A 436 4.52 -12.93 -22.94
CA ALA A 436 5.76 -13.51 -23.43
C ALA A 436 6.98 -12.67 -23.04
N ALA A 437 6.92 -11.34 -23.21
CA ALA A 437 8.00 -10.42 -22.82
C ALA A 437 8.30 -10.49 -21.31
N THR A 438 7.26 -10.53 -20.45
CA THR A 438 7.43 -10.67 -19.00
C THR A 438 8.08 -12.01 -18.63
N ILE A 439 7.65 -13.11 -19.26
CA ILE A 439 8.28 -14.42 -19.07
C ILE A 439 9.78 -14.34 -19.42
N ILE A 440 10.13 -13.73 -20.57
CA ILE A 440 11.52 -13.57 -21.00
C ILE A 440 12.33 -12.75 -19.99
N ALA A 441 11.77 -11.65 -19.48
CA ALA A 441 12.42 -10.83 -18.47
C ALA A 441 12.71 -11.62 -17.18
N SER A 442 11.73 -12.42 -16.71
CA SER A 442 11.94 -13.29 -15.55
C SER A 442 13.04 -14.34 -15.77
N GLN A 443 13.19 -14.87 -17.00
CA GLN A 443 14.25 -15.84 -17.32
C GLN A 443 15.66 -15.26 -17.13
N ALA A 444 15.87 -14.02 -17.58
CA ALA A 444 17.16 -13.34 -17.43
C ALA A 444 17.53 -13.20 -15.94
N MET A 445 16.57 -12.83 -15.10
CA MET A 445 16.76 -12.70 -13.65
C MET A 445 17.11 -14.04 -12.98
N VAL A 446 16.36 -15.11 -13.29
CA VAL A 446 16.63 -16.46 -12.75
C VAL A 446 18.02 -16.95 -13.14
N SER A 447 18.41 -16.70 -14.39
CA SER A 447 19.75 -17.03 -14.90
C SER A 447 20.84 -16.26 -14.15
N GLY A 448 20.62 -14.98 -13.88
CA GLY A 448 21.50 -14.14 -13.06
C GLY A 448 21.69 -14.70 -11.65
N VAL A 449 20.58 -15.09 -10.99
CA VAL A 449 20.63 -15.71 -9.65
C VAL A 449 21.43 -17.01 -9.64
N PHE A 450 21.26 -17.89 -10.63
CA PHE A 450 22.03 -19.12 -10.72
C PHE A 450 23.53 -18.87 -10.96
N SER A 451 23.87 -17.87 -11.78
CA SER A 451 25.26 -17.46 -12.01
C SER A 451 25.90 -16.91 -10.74
N MET A 452 25.23 -15.99 -10.04
CA MET A 452 25.70 -15.41 -8.79
C MET A 452 25.85 -16.47 -7.69
N ALA A 453 24.87 -17.37 -7.55
CA ALA A 453 24.94 -18.45 -6.58
C ALA A 453 26.12 -19.39 -6.85
N ARG A 454 26.39 -19.73 -8.12
CA ARG A 454 27.57 -20.51 -8.48
C ARG A 454 28.87 -19.80 -8.08
N GLN A 455 28.97 -18.49 -8.32
CA GLN A 455 30.14 -17.71 -7.90
C GLN A 455 30.29 -17.69 -6.37
N ALA A 456 29.19 -17.49 -5.64
CA ALA A 456 29.16 -17.51 -4.18
C ALA A 456 29.56 -18.89 -3.61
N ILE A 457 29.15 -20.00 -4.24
CA ILE A 457 29.59 -21.36 -3.87
C ILE A 457 31.11 -21.51 -4.08
N ARG A 458 31.67 -20.98 -5.18
CA ARG A 458 33.12 -21.00 -5.43
C ARG A 458 33.91 -20.17 -4.41
N LEU A 459 33.31 -19.10 -3.90
CA LEU A 459 33.87 -18.24 -2.85
C LEU A 459 33.58 -18.74 -1.42
N ASN A 460 32.99 -19.94 -1.26
CA ASN A 460 32.58 -20.51 0.03
C ASN A 460 31.56 -19.66 0.83
N TYR A 461 30.82 -18.76 0.18
CA TYR A 461 29.72 -18.00 0.80
C TYR A 461 28.41 -18.79 0.88
N LEU A 462 28.25 -19.85 0.07
CA LEU A 462 27.09 -20.73 0.07
C LEU A 462 27.49 -22.20 0.21
N PRO A 463 26.64 -23.05 0.82
CA PRO A 463 26.89 -24.49 0.89
C PRO A 463 26.90 -25.11 -0.52
N ARG A 464 27.52 -26.28 -0.65
CA ARG A 464 27.59 -26.99 -1.94
C ARG A 464 26.20 -27.43 -2.38
N LEU A 465 25.64 -26.74 -3.36
CA LEU A 465 24.38 -27.10 -4.02
C LEU A 465 24.65 -27.92 -5.29
N SER A 466 23.64 -28.68 -5.74
CA SER A 466 23.71 -29.40 -7.02
C SER A 466 23.64 -28.40 -8.18
N ILE A 467 24.65 -28.45 -9.05
CA ILE A 467 24.79 -27.57 -10.21
C ILE A 467 24.65 -28.43 -11.47
N VAL A 468 23.59 -28.21 -12.24
CA VAL A 468 23.35 -28.89 -13.53
C VAL A 468 23.76 -27.95 -14.65
N HIS A 469 24.73 -28.36 -15.47
CA HIS A 469 25.14 -27.60 -16.64
C HIS A 469 24.20 -27.94 -17.81
N THR A 470 23.48 -26.93 -18.29
CA THR A 470 22.41 -27.13 -19.29
C THR A 470 22.89 -27.02 -20.73
N SER A 471 24.11 -26.52 -20.95
CA SER A 471 24.78 -26.50 -22.26
C SER A 471 26.23 -26.97 -22.14
N ARG A 472 26.70 -27.65 -23.19
CA ARG A 472 28.09 -28.11 -23.32
C ARG A 472 29.05 -27.03 -23.83
N HIS A 473 28.52 -25.92 -24.37
CA HIS A 473 29.32 -24.88 -25.04
C HIS A 473 29.31 -23.52 -24.33
N ALA A 474 28.39 -23.30 -23.38
CA ALA A 474 28.28 -22.03 -22.66
C ALA A 474 28.38 -22.28 -21.14
N GLU A 475 29.52 -21.94 -20.54
CA GLU A 475 29.77 -22.13 -19.11
C GLU A 475 28.75 -21.41 -18.21
N GLY A 476 28.10 -20.34 -18.67
CA GLY A 476 27.13 -19.55 -17.90
C GLY A 476 25.73 -20.17 -17.76
N GLN A 477 25.42 -21.25 -18.48
CA GLN A 477 24.07 -21.82 -18.50
C GLN A 477 23.89 -22.90 -17.42
N VAL A 478 23.68 -22.42 -16.20
CA VAL A 478 23.63 -23.21 -14.98
C VAL A 478 22.19 -23.32 -14.47
N TYR A 479 21.76 -24.52 -14.11
CA TYR A 479 20.50 -24.77 -13.40
C TYR A 479 20.80 -25.28 -11.99
N ILE A 480 20.25 -24.60 -10.97
CA ILE A 480 20.39 -24.99 -9.55
C ILE A 480 18.99 -25.35 -9.03
N PRO A 481 18.65 -26.66 -8.92
CA PRO A 481 17.29 -27.10 -8.59
C PRO A 481 16.75 -26.51 -7.29
N PHE A 482 17.58 -26.45 -6.25
CA PHE A 482 17.18 -25.92 -4.95
C PHE A 482 16.73 -24.46 -5.05
N LEU A 483 17.55 -23.61 -5.69
CA LEU A 483 17.23 -22.20 -5.86
C LEU A 483 16.01 -21.99 -6.76
N ASN A 484 15.86 -22.80 -7.80
CA ASN A 484 14.68 -22.77 -8.66
C ASN A 484 13.37 -22.96 -7.88
N TRP A 485 13.31 -24.03 -7.09
CA TRP A 485 12.12 -24.33 -6.29
C TRP A 485 11.92 -23.34 -5.15
N ALA A 486 13.00 -22.86 -4.52
CA ALA A 486 12.94 -21.82 -3.50
C ALA A 486 12.38 -20.50 -4.06
N MET A 487 12.85 -20.08 -5.23
CA MET A 487 12.33 -18.89 -5.93
C MET A 487 10.87 -19.07 -6.32
N MET A 488 10.48 -20.25 -6.84
CA MET A 488 9.08 -20.54 -7.14
C MET A 488 8.19 -20.41 -5.90
N ALA A 489 8.60 -21.02 -4.79
CA ALA A 489 7.89 -20.94 -3.52
C ALA A 489 7.77 -19.47 -3.06
N GLY A 490 8.85 -18.70 -3.13
CA GLY A 490 8.85 -17.27 -2.83
C GLY A 490 7.85 -16.50 -3.70
N CYS A 491 7.89 -16.67 -5.02
CA CYS A 491 6.95 -16.02 -5.95
C CYS A 491 5.49 -16.39 -5.65
N LEU A 492 5.19 -17.66 -5.37
CA LEU A 492 3.84 -18.11 -5.04
C LEU A 492 3.36 -17.55 -3.70
N ILE A 493 4.21 -17.55 -2.67
CA ILE A 493 3.92 -16.92 -1.37
C ILE A 493 3.57 -15.46 -1.60
N THR A 494 4.37 -14.73 -2.37
CA THR A 494 4.12 -13.33 -2.69
C THR A 494 2.77 -13.13 -3.40
N VAL A 495 2.43 -13.96 -4.40
CA VAL A 495 1.11 -13.86 -5.08
C VAL A 495 -0.04 -14.05 -4.09
N PHE A 496 0.03 -15.03 -3.20
CA PHE A 496 -1.06 -15.33 -2.25
C PHE A 496 -1.09 -14.40 -1.03
N LEU A 497 0.05 -13.82 -0.65
CA LEU A 497 0.16 -12.88 0.46
C LEU A 497 -0.40 -11.51 0.08
N PHE A 498 -0.05 -10.99 -1.10
CA PHE A 498 -0.45 -9.65 -1.52
C PHE A 498 -1.82 -9.61 -2.19
N ARG A 499 -2.27 -10.72 -2.83
CA ARG A 499 -3.61 -10.96 -3.46
C ARG A 499 -4.08 -9.99 -4.54
N THR A 500 -3.66 -8.74 -4.49
CA THR A 500 -3.95 -7.67 -5.44
C THR A 500 -2.64 -7.15 -6.02
N SER A 501 -2.70 -6.71 -7.27
CA SER A 501 -1.52 -6.22 -7.96
C SER A 501 -1.02 -4.87 -7.45
N THR A 502 -1.91 -4.05 -6.90
CA THR A 502 -1.54 -2.79 -6.26
C THR A 502 -0.66 -3.06 -5.05
N SER A 503 -1.09 -3.94 -4.14
CA SER A 503 -0.28 -4.31 -2.97
C SER A 503 1.05 -4.96 -3.35
N LEU A 504 1.09 -5.71 -4.46
CA LEU A 504 2.32 -6.29 -5.00
C LEU A 504 3.29 -5.22 -5.50
N ALA A 505 2.79 -4.22 -6.26
CA ALA A 505 3.60 -3.11 -6.78
C ALA A 505 4.17 -2.23 -5.64
N GLU A 506 3.41 -2.02 -4.57
CA GLU A 506 3.89 -1.30 -3.39
C GLU A 506 5.04 -2.02 -2.67
N ALA A 507 4.91 -3.34 -2.49
CA ALA A 507 5.96 -4.15 -1.88
C ALA A 507 7.21 -4.24 -2.77
N TYR A 508 7.01 -4.32 -4.09
CA TYR A 508 8.09 -4.29 -5.08
C TYR A 508 8.92 -3.02 -4.98
N GLY A 509 8.28 -1.84 -4.96
CA GLY A 509 8.99 -0.56 -4.88
C GLY A 509 9.85 -0.42 -3.63
N ILE A 510 9.38 -0.90 -2.48
CA ILE A 510 10.15 -0.93 -1.23
C ILE A 510 11.35 -1.88 -1.35
N ALA A 511 11.13 -3.09 -1.87
CA ALA A 511 12.18 -4.09 -2.01
C ALA A 511 13.30 -3.63 -2.95
N VAL A 512 12.95 -3.06 -4.10
CA VAL A 512 13.93 -2.55 -5.08
C VAL A 512 14.69 -1.36 -4.52
N THR A 513 14.01 -0.39 -3.89
CA THR A 513 14.68 0.77 -3.28
C THR A 513 15.66 0.33 -2.20
N ALA A 514 15.29 -0.66 -1.37
CA ALA A 514 16.18 -1.21 -0.34
C ALA A 514 17.39 -1.92 -0.96
N VAL A 515 17.20 -2.72 -2.01
CA VAL A 515 18.30 -3.37 -2.75
C VAL A 515 19.24 -2.32 -3.33
N MET A 516 18.72 -1.31 -4.04
CA MET A 516 19.52 -0.22 -4.61
C MET A 516 20.32 0.56 -3.55
N ALA A 517 19.73 0.79 -2.38
CA ALA A 517 20.42 1.43 -1.27
C ALA A 517 21.58 0.56 -0.76
N ILE A 518 21.34 -0.74 -0.54
CA ILE A 518 22.36 -1.68 -0.07
C ILE A 518 23.49 -1.82 -1.10
N THR A 519 23.17 -2.01 -2.38
CA THR A 519 24.17 -2.12 -3.46
C THR A 519 25.00 -0.86 -3.58
N SER A 520 24.37 0.32 -3.51
CA SER A 520 25.07 1.61 -3.55
C SER A 520 26.04 1.78 -2.38
N LEU A 521 25.64 1.41 -1.17
CA LEU A 521 26.50 1.44 0.01
C LEU A 521 27.69 0.47 -0.14
N LEU A 522 27.45 -0.77 -0.54
CA LEU A 522 28.49 -1.76 -0.77
C LEU A 522 29.45 -1.34 -1.89
N PHE A 523 28.93 -0.77 -2.98
CA PHE A 523 29.74 -0.27 -4.07
C PHE A 523 30.63 0.90 -3.63
N THR A 524 30.10 1.82 -2.82
CA THR A 524 30.85 2.94 -2.25
C THR A 524 32.03 2.44 -1.41
N GLU A 525 31.81 1.44 -0.56
CA GLU A 525 32.88 0.81 0.24
C GLU A 525 33.98 0.18 -0.64
N VAL A 526 33.58 -0.51 -1.72
CA VAL A 526 34.54 -1.09 -2.69
C VAL A 526 35.30 0.00 -3.43
N ALA A 527 34.65 1.07 -3.87
CA ALA A 527 35.29 2.18 -4.57
C ALA A 527 36.34 2.87 -3.68
N ILE A 528 36.01 3.13 -2.41
CA ILE A 528 36.94 3.72 -1.44
C ILE A 528 38.13 2.77 -1.19
N LYS A 529 37.88 1.49 -0.89
CA LYS A 529 38.94 0.54 -0.47
C LYS A 529 39.80 0.03 -1.61
N SER A 530 39.20 -0.28 -2.76
CA SER A 530 39.88 -0.92 -3.88
C SER A 530 40.34 0.08 -4.94
N TRP A 531 39.59 1.16 -5.18
CA TRP A 531 39.92 2.15 -6.21
C TRP A 531 40.54 3.43 -5.65
N ARG A 532 40.62 3.57 -4.32
CA ARG A 532 41.16 4.74 -3.61
C ARG A 532 40.50 6.05 -4.05
N TRP A 533 39.20 5.98 -4.29
CA TRP A 533 38.41 7.11 -4.75
C TRP A 533 38.17 8.16 -3.67
#